data_AF-A0A967C6G9-F1
#
_entry.id   AF-A0A967C6G9-F1
#
_cell.length_a   1.000
_cell.length_b   1.000
_cell.length_c   1.000
_cell.angle_alpha   90.00
_cell.angle_beta   90.00
_cell.angle_gamma   90.00
#
_symmetry.space_group_name_H-M   'P 1'
#
loop_
_entity.id
_entity.type
_entity.pdbx_description
1 polymer ?
#
loop_
_entity_poly.entity_id
_entity_poly.type
_entity_poly.pdbx_seq_one_letter_code
_entity_poly.pdbx_strand_id
1 'polypeptide(L)'
;MRILDAGCGTGVSTDYLAHLNPGGEILAVDISPGTLEVARERLRRSGGLERASVRIENRSLLELQGEGPFDYINSVGVLHHLRQPEAGLKALAALLRPGGLLHLFLYADGGRWEIHRTQRALTAMGVGSGEEGLRLGRQLFADLPEHNRLRRHHEQRWAIDCAADANFADMYLHPQETSYNLERLLAFVASANLQFAGFSNPQVWDPARLLQGELLERARALPQRQQWQLVEDLDPDISHFEFFLSQGELSRQSWSNDGDLLAASGQRNRCLWGWPGTALLDSDMAPLDLSADGLALLQALEAAPAGTALAALPLGWEPARIAAVARILQGQQVLLLQPCPDKAA
;
A
#
# COMPACT_ATOMS: atom_id res chain seq x y z
N MET A 1 -16.26 -9.53 -0.78
CA MET A 1 -15.29 -8.86 0.10
C MET A 1 -15.85 -7.48 0.42
N ARG A 2 -15.84 -7.07 1.68
CA ARG A 2 -16.26 -5.75 2.16
C ARG A 2 -15.04 -4.87 2.37
N ILE A 3 -15.02 -3.70 1.73
CA ILE A 3 -13.89 -2.78 1.68
C ILE A 3 -14.33 -1.41 2.21
N LEU A 4 -13.49 -0.79 3.03
CA LEU A 4 -13.61 0.63 3.38
C LEU A 4 -12.47 1.41 2.72
N ASP A 5 -12.78 2.46 1.98
CA ASP A 5 -11.82 3.48 1.54
C ASP A 5 -12.04 4.74 2.39
N ALA A 6 -11.24 4.89 3.44
CA ALA A 6 -11.38 5.92 4.47
C ALA A 6 -10.55 7.16 4.12
N GLY A 7 -11.25 8.22 3.66
CA GLY A 7 -10.66 9.41 3.06
C GLY A 7 -10.38 9.21 1.57
N CYS A 8 -11.42 8.84 0.81
CA CYS A 8 -11.29 8.44 -0.59
C CYS A 8 -10.95 9.60 -1.54
N GLY A 9 -11.07 10.85 -1.09
CA GLY A 9 -10.81 12.05 -1.88
C GLY A 9 -11.51 12.02 -3.24
N THR A 10 -10.73 12.18 -4.32
CA THR A 10 -11.23 12.18 -5.70
C THR A 10 -11.50 10.78 -6.28
N GLY A 11 -11.51 9.74 -5.44
CA GLY A 11 -11.92 8.38 -5.79
C GLY A 11 -10.88 7.57 -6.56
N VAL A 12 -9.61 8.00 -6.61
CA VAL A 12 -8.54 7.28 -7.33
C VAL A 12 -8.38 5.86 -6.78
N SER A 13 -8.14 5.73 -5.46
CA SER A 13 -8.03 4.43 -4.79
C SER A 13 -9.32 3.62 -4.90
N THR A 14 -10.47 4.26 -4.69
CA THR A 14 -11.78 3.62 -4.80
C THR A 14 -12.00 2.98 -6.17
N ASP A 15 -11.59 3.66 -7.25
CA ASP A 15 -11.70 3.16 -8.61
C ASP A 15 -10.86 1.90 -8.82
N TYR A 16 -9.59 1.91 -8.42
CA TYR A 16 -8.74 0.71 -8.46
C TYR A 16 -9.32 -0.43 -7.63
N LEU A 17 -9.80 -0.14 -6.42
CA LEU A 17 -10.41 -1.14 -5.54
C LEU A 17 -11.64 -1.77 -6.20
N ALA A 18 -12.47 -1.00 -6.89
CA ALA A 18 -13.64 -1.51 -7.60
C ALA A 18 -13.25 -2.44 -8.77
N HIS A 19 -12.27 -2.05 -9.59
CA HIS A 19 -11.82 -2.85 -10.75
C HIS A 19 -11.08 -4.12 -10.34
N LEU A 20 -10.25 -4.06 -9.28
CA LEU A 20 -9.47 -5.20 -8.80
C LEU A 20 -10.29 -6.17 -7.95
N ASN A 21 -11.47 -5.76 -7.47
CA ASN A 21 -12.35 -6.60 -6.67
C ASN A 21 -13.77 -6.69 -7.25
N PRO A 22 -13.96 -7.30 -8.44
CA PRO A 22 -15.28 -7.46 -9.02
C PRO A 22 -16.24 -8.19 -8.06
N GLY A 23 -17.45 -7.66 -7.90
CA GLY A 23 -18.45 -8.12 -6.94
C GLY A 23 -18.17 -7.73 -5.48
N GLY A 24 -17.16 -6.91 -5.21
CA GLY A 24 -16.89 -6.35 -3.90
C GLY A 24 -17.95 -5.35 -3.44
N GLU A 25 -18.06 -5.16 -2.13
CA GLU A 25 -18.85 -4.10 -1.50
C GLU A 25 -17.90 -3.05 -0.95
N ILE A 26 -17.99 -1.82 -1.44
CA ILE A 26 -17.06 -0.73 -1.10
C ILE A 26 -17.84 0.40 -0.46
N LEU A 27 -17.48 0.77 0.76
CA LEU A 27 -17.83 2.05 1.37
C LEU A 27 -16.66 3.01 1.18
N ALA A 28 -16.85 4.09 0.45
CA ALA A 28 -15.88 5.16 0.27
C ALA A 28 -16.38 6.42 0.96
N VAL A 29 -15.59 6.98 1.87
CA VAL A 29 -15.99 8.18 2.62
C VAL A 29 -14.95 9.28 2.53
N ASP A 30 -15.40 10.52 2.46
CA ASP A 30 -14.56 11.70 2.58
C ASP A 30 -15.36 12.87 3.20
N ILE A 31 -14.67 13.79 3.87
CA ILE A 31 -15.31 14.98 4.47
C ILE A 31 -15.55 16.09 3.43
N SER A 32 -14.87 16.06 2.28
CA SER A 32 -14.95 17.11 1.27
C SER A 32 -15.98 16.78 0.18
N PRO A 33 -17.15 17.45 0.17
CA PRO A 33 -18.21 17.15 -0.80
C PRO A 33 -17.77 17.35 -2.25
N GLY A 34 -16.92 18.36 -2.52
CA GLY A 34 -16.43 18.63 -3.87
C GLY A 34 -15.55 17.51 -4.43
N THR A 35 -14.72 16.87 -3.59
CA THR A 35 -13.92 15.72 -4.04
C THR A 35 -14.77 14.48 -4.33
N LEU A 36 -15.86 14.30 -3.58
CA LEU A 36 -16.78 13.18 -3.79
C LEU A 36 -17.57 13.27 -5.09
N GLU A 37 -17.85 14.47 -5.59
CA GLU A 37 -18.40 14.66 -6.94
C GLU A 37 -17.43 14.16 -8.01
N VAL A 38 -16.14 14.48 -7.87
CA VAL A 38 -15.08 13.98 -8.75
C VAL A 38 -14.95 12.46 -8.64
N ALA A 39 -15.02 11.90 -7.43
CA ALA A 39 -14.99 10.45 -7.20
C ALA A 39 -16.14 9.75 -7.93
N ARG A 40 -17.38 10.23 -7.77
CA ARG A 40 -18.55 9.66 -8.46
C ARG A 40 -18.38 9.70 -9.98
N GLU A 41 -17.92 10.81 -10.53
CA GLU A 41 -17.71 10.93 -11.97
C GLU A 41 -16.58 10.03 -12.47
N ARG A 42 -15.49 9.89 -11.70
CA ARG A 42 -14.38 8.98 -12.03
C ARG A 42 -14.88 7.54 -12.14
N LEU A 43 -15.54 7.02 -11.11
CA LEU A 43 -16.04 5.64 -11.11
C LEU A 43 -17.08 5.41 -12.23
N ARG A 44 -17.93 6.41 -12.50
CA ARG A 44 -18.89 6.32 -13.61
C ARG A 44 -18.20 6.25 -14.98
N ARG A 45 -17.12 7.01 -15.18
CA ARG A 45 -16.39 7.04 -16.46
C ARG A 45 -15.52 5.80 -16.68
N SER A 46 -14.91 5.28 -15.62
CA SER A 46 -14.04 4.10 -15.68
C SER A 46 -14.84 2.79 -15.80
N GLY A 47 -16.12 2.81 -15.46
CA GLY A 47 -16.95 1.61 -15.34
C GLY A 47 -16.80 0.90 -14.00
N GLY A 48 -16.27 1.57 -12.97
CA GLY A 48 -16.04 0.99 -11.65
C GLY A 48 -17.33 0.62 -10.90
N LEU A 49 -18.41 1.37 -11.11
CA LEU A 49 -19.73 1.11 -10.49
C LEU A 49 -20.39 -0.18 -11.01
N GLU A 50 -19.98 -0.62 -12.20
CA GLU A 50 -20.43 -1.86 -12.83
C GLU A 50 -19.60 -3.07 -12.36
N ARG A 51 -18.39 -2.82 -11.82
CA ARG A 51 -17.52 -3.87 -11.30
C ARG A 51 -17.84 -4.22 -9.85
N ALA A 52 -18.19 -3.25 -9.02
CA ALA A 52 -18.40 -3.43 -7.58
C ALA A 52 -19.61 -2.62 -7.08
N SER A 53 -20.19 -3.03 -5.95
CA SER A 53 -21.19 -2.23 -5.25
C SER A 53 -20.50 -1.13 -4.46
N VAL A 54 -20.58 0.12 -4.92
CA VAL A 54 -19.88 1.25 -4.30
C VAL A 54 -20.86 2.26 -3.70
N ARG A 55 -20.70 2.55 -2.41
CA ARG A 55 -21.41 3.60 -1.67
C ARG A 55 -20.43 4.72 -1.33
N ILE A 56 -20.72 5.93 -1.81
CA ILE A 56 -19.86 7.11 -1.64
C ILE A 56 -20.55 8.14 -0.73
N GLU A 57 -20.02 8.36 0.47
CA GLU A 57 -20.66 9.17 1.51
C GLU A 57 -19.80 10.36 1.98
N ASN A 58 -20.44 11.50 2.22
CA ASN A 58 -19.80 12.66 2.83
C ASN A 58 -19.81 12.54 4.35
N ARG A 59 -18.82 11.86 4.92
CA ARG A 59 -18.75 11.52 6.34
C ARG A 59 -17.30 11.48 6.83
N SER A 60 -17.12 11.74 8.12
CA SER A 60 -15.84 11.51 8.78
C SER A 60 -15.62 10.01 9.02
N LEU A 61 -14.36 9.54 8.89
CA LEU A 61 -13.98 8.18 9.27
C LEU A 61 -14.22 7.89 10.76
N LEU A 62 -14.32 8.93 11.59
CA LEU A 62 -14.60 8.83 13.02
C LEU A 62 -16.08 8.56 13.33
N GLU A 63 -16.96 8.61 12.32
CA GLU A 63 -18.42 8.50 12.46
C GLU A 63 -18.95 7.19 11.83
N LEU A 64 -18.09 6.20 11.62
CA LEU A 64 -18.41 4.95 10.92
C LEU A 64 -18.76 3.78 11.85
N GLN A 65 -19.08 4.05 13.12
CA GLN A 65 -19.47 3.01 14.07
C GLN A 65 -20.63 2.18 13.50
N GLY A 66 -20.46 0.85 13.48
CA GLY A 66 -21.48 -0.08 12.98
C GLY A 66 -21.45 -0.38 11.48
N GLU A 67 -20.60 0.28 10.68
CA GLU A 67 -20.45 -0.02 9.24
C GLU A 67 -19.63 -1.29 8.99
N GLY A 68 -18.75 -1.65 9.93
CA GLY A 68 -17.89 -2.84 9.86
C GLY A 68 -18.63 -4.15 10.22
N PRO A 69 -17.90 -5.26 10.34
CA PRO A 69 -16.46 -5.37 10.09
C PRO A 69 -16.14 -5.43 8.59
N PHE A 70 -14.99 -4.88 8.20
CA PHE A 70 -14.45 -4.89 6.83
C PHE A 70 -13.35 -5.94 6.68
N ASP A 71 -13.27 -6.56 5.50
CA ASP A 71 -12.19 -7.48 5.15
C ASP A 71 -10.89 -6.73 4.86
N TYR A 72 -11.02 -5.54 4.25
CA TYR A 72 -9.93 -4.66 3.88
C TYR A 72 -10.29 -3.20 4.15
N ILE A 73 -9.36 -2.44 4.70
CA ILE A 73 -9.49 -0.99 4.87
C ILE A 73 -8.31 -0.33 4.16
N ASN A 74 -8.59 0.65 3.32
CA ASN A 74 -7.60 1.52 2.69
C ASN A 74 -7.70 2.91 3.31
N SER A 75 -6.58 3.48 3.76
CA SER A 75 -6.53 4.89 4.18
C SER A 75 -5.19 5.49 3.78
N VAL A 76 -5.20 6.20 2.65
CA VAL A 76 -3.99 6.70 1.99
C VAL A 76 -3.99 8.22 2.03
N GLY A 77 -3.02 8.85 2.70
CA GLY A 77 -2.94 10.33 2.71
C GLY A 77 -3.90 11.00 3.70
N VAL A 78 -4.29 10.32 4.81
CA VAL A 78 -5.42 10.78 5.64
C VAL A 78 -5.06 10.98 7.10
N LEU A 79 -4.63 9.91 7.80
CA LEU A 79 -4.53 9.94 9.26
C LEU A 79 -3.55 11.00 9.79
N HIS A 80 -2.50 11.34 9.05
CA HIS A 80 -1.51 12.34 9.45
C HIS A 80 -2.02 13.79 9.39
N HIS A 81 -3.14 14.04 8.71
CA HIS A 81 -3.80 15.35 8.71
C HIS A 81 -4.81 15.49 9.86
N LEU A 82 -5.12 14.42 10.58
CA LEU A 82 -6.02 14.48 11.73
C LEU A 82 -5.38 15.25 12.89
N ARG A 83 -6.23 15.96 13.66
CA ARG A 83 -5.81 16.57 14.93
C ARG A 83 -5.37 15.52 15.97
N GLN A 84 -5.95 14.32 15.91
CA GLN A 84 -5.62 13.17 16.77
C GLN A 84 -5.50 11.91 15.91
N PRO A 85 -4.34 11.68 15.27
CA PRO A 85 -4.13 10.52 14.39
C PRO A 85 -4.46 9.18 15.06
N GLU A 86 -4.15 9.02 16.35
CA GLU A 86 -4.35 7.77 17.10
C GLU A 86 -5.83 7.45 17.26
N ALA A 87 -6.68 8.47 17.40
CA ALA A 87 -8.13 8.29 17.46
C ALA A 87 -8.65 7.77 16.12
N GLY A 88 -8.12 8.28 15.01
CA GLY A 88 -8.44 7.80 13.66
C GLY A 88 -8.01 6.35 13.45
N LEU A 89 -6.76 6.01 13.82
CA LEU A 89 -6.27 4.63 13.70
C LEU A 89 -7.11 3.65 14.52
N LYS A 90 -7.46 4.00 15.77
CA LYS A 90 -8.32 3.17 16.63
C LYS A 90 -9.73 3.01 16.06
N ALA A 91 -10.30 4.05 15.45
CA ALA A 91 -11.59 3.96 14.79
C ALA A 91 -11.55 2.97 13.62
N LEU A 92 -10.50 3.03 12.77
CA LEU A 92 -10.32 2.07 11.67
C LEU A 92 -10.06 0.65 12.18
N ALA A 93 -9.23 0.48 13.21
CA ALA A 93 -8.94 -0.81 13.81
C ALA A 93 -10.21 -1.51 14.33
N ALA A 94 -11.14 -0.75 14.94
CA ALA A 94 -12.41 -1.29 15.45
C ALA A 94 -13.38 -1.74 14.34
N LEU A 95 -13.18 -1.28 13.11
CA LEU A 95 -13.98 -1.64 11.95
C LEU A 95 -13.36 -2.77 11.14
N LEU A 96 -12.13 -3.17 11.43
CA LEU A 96 -11.46 -4.28 10.76
C LEU A 96 -12.03 -5.60 11.31
N ARG A 97 -12.16 -6.62 10.46
CA ARG A 97 -12.43 -7.98 10.93
C ARG A 97 -11.15 -8.62 11.48
N PRO A 98 -11.24 -9.62 12.37
CA PRO A 98 -10.09 -10.48 12.69
C PRO A 98 -9.49 -11.10 11.43
N GLY A 99 -8.17 -10.96 11.24
CA GLY A 99 -7.47 -11.40 10.02
C GLY A 99 -7.73 -10.51 8.78
N GLY A 100 -8.44 -9.39 8.92
CA GLY A 100 -8.52 -8.36 7.89
C GLY A 100 -7.22 -7.57 7.78
N LEU A 101 -7.07 -6.86 6.66
CA LEU A 101 -5.90 -6.02 6.38
C LEU A 101 -6.29 -4.53 6.33
N LEU A 102 -5.46 -3.69 6.95
CA LEU A 102 -5.55 -2.24 6.87
C LEU A 102 -4.30 -1.71 6.17
N HIS A 103 -4.48 -1.07 5.02
CA HIS A 103 -3.44 -0.41 4.26
C HIS A 103 -3.36 1.07 4.62
N LEU A 104 -2.17 1.54 4.96
CA LEU A 104 -1.92 2.93 5.36
C LEU A 104 -0.79 3.56 4.56
N PHE A 105 -0.98 4.83 4.25
CA PHE A 105 0.08 5.73 3.79
C PHE A 105 0.22 6.88 4.80
N LEU A 106 1.44 7.11 5.30
CA LEU A 106 1.77 8.19 6.24
C LEU A 106 3.05 8.89 5.85
N TYR A 107 3.13 10.20 6.07
CA TYR A 107 4.33 10.97 5.80
C TYR A 107 5.52 10.57 6.68
N ALA A 108 6.69 10.47 6.05
CA ALA A 108 7.96 10.17 6.71
C ALA A 108 8.76 11.45 6.93
N ASP A 109 9.43 11.58 8.08
CA ASP A 109 10.26 12.74 8.40
C ASP A 109 11.45 12.86 7.45
N GLY A 110 12.10 11.72 7.17
CA GLY A 110 13.34 11.60 6.41
C GLY A 110 13.28 12.35 5.10
N GLY A 111 12.32 12.02 4.23
CA GLY A 111 12.14 12.67 2.92
C GLY A 111 11.29 13.92 2.90
N ARG A 112 10.85 14.42 4.06
CA ARG A 112 10.05 15.67 4.16
C ARG A 112 10.73 16.75 4.98
N TRP A 113 11.94 16.54 5.48
CA TRP A 113 12.59 17.52 6.36
C TRP A 113 12.77 18.90 5.69
N GLU A 114 13.06 18.97 4.37
CA GLU A 114 13.10 20.24 3.64
C GLU A 114 11.74 20.93 3.62
N ILE A 115 10.66 20.15 3.44
CA ILE A 115 9.28 20.64 3.42
C ILE A 115 8.94 21.22 4.80
N HIS A 116 9.18 20.48 5.88
CA HIS A 116 8.95 20.97 7.23
C HIS A 116 9.78 22.22 7.55
N ARG A 117 11.00 22.31 7.01
CA ARG A 117 11.84 23.50 7.17
C ARG A 117 11.26 24.72 6.45
N THR A 118 10.75 24.53 5.24
CA THR A 118 10.07 25.58 4.47
C THR A 118 8.78 26.02 5.17
N GLN A 119 7.95 25.08 5.59
CA GLN A 119 6.72 25.35 6.36
C GLN A 119 7.02 26.20 7.60
N ARG A 120 8.00 25.79 8.43
CA ARG A 120 8.39 26.57 9.62
C ARG A 120 8.86 27.99 9.28
N ALA A 121 9.60 28.16 8.19
CA ALA A 121 10.07 29.48 7.75
C ALA A 121 8.88 30.38 7.33
N LEU A 122 7.96 29.85 6.53
CA LEU A 122 6.75 30.54 6.09
C LEU A 122 5.86 30.92 7.28
N THR A 123 5.60 29.98 8.20
CA THR A 123 4.84 30.24 9.42
C THR A 123 5.49 31.31 10.31
N ALA A 124 6.82 31.28 10.46
CA ALA A 124 7.55 32.28 11.25
C ALA A 124 7.45 33.69 10.66
N MET A 125 7.23 33.81 9.35
CA MET A 125 6.97 35.07 8.65
C MET A 125 5.47 35.45 8.61
N GLY A 126 4.59 34.68 9.26
CA GLY A 126 3.15 34.92 9.28
C GLY A 126 2.42 34.55 7.99
N VAL A 127 3.04 33.74 7.12
CA VAL A 127 2.42 33.31 5.87
C VAL A 127 1.35 32.25 6.16
N GLY A 128 0.10 32.54 5.77
CA GLY A 128 -1.05 31.64 5.90
C GLY A 128 -1.23 30.69 4.70
N SER A 129 -2.40 30.05 4.59
CA SER A 129 -2.71 29.03 3.56
C SER A 129 -3.59 29.51 2.39
N GLY A 130 -3.97 30.80 2.37
CA GLY A 130 -4.78 31.39 1.30
C GLY A 130 -3.98 31.79 0.06
N GLU A 131 -4.57 32.61 -0.80
CA GLU A 131 -3.93 33.13 -2.03
C GLU A 131 -2.61 33.86 -1.76
N GLU A 132 -2.55 34.63 -0.67
CA GLU A 132 -1.30 35.27 -0.23
C GLU A 132 -0.23 34.22 0.11
N GLY A 133 -0.63 33.14 0.77
CA GLY A 133 0.24 32.01 1.11
C GLY A 133 0.85 31.37 -0.12
N LEU A 134 0.02 31.07 -1.12
CA LEU A 134 0.46 30.53 -2.41
C LEU A 134 1.47 31.47 -3.09
N ARG A 135 1.14 32.76 -3.18
CA ARG A 135 2.01 33.76 -3.79
C ARG A 135 3.36 33.85 -3.07
N LEU A 136 3.35 33.99 -1.74
CA LEU A 136 4.56 34.14 -0.93
C LEU A 136 5.40 32.85 -0.88
N GLY A 137 4.76 31.68 -0.81
CA GLY A 137 5.44 30.40 -0.84
C GLY A 137 6.16 30.15 -2.16
N ARG A 138 5.51 30.44 -3.30
CA ARG A 138 6.15 30.35 -4.62
C ARG A 138 7.26 31.39 -4.77
N GLN A 139 7.02 32.61 -4.30
CA GLN A 139 8.03 33.67 -4.32
C GLN A 139 9.26 33.30 -3.49
N LEU A 140 9.11 32.65 -2.34
CA LEU A 140 10.23 32.16 -1.54
C LEU A 140 11.19 31.30 -2.37
N PHE A 141 10.68 30.32 -3.12
CA PHE A 141 11.52 29.47 -3.95
C PHE A 141 12.14 30.21 -5.15
N ALA A 142 11.45 31.19 -5.72
CA ALA A 142 11.99 32.04 -6.78
C ALA A 142 13.14 32.94 -6.29
N ASP A 143 13.01 33.48 -5.09
CA ASP A 143 13.94 34.47 -4.51
C ASP A 143 15.14 33.82 -3.81
N LEU A 144 15.01 32.57 -3.33
CA LEU A 144 16.13 31.84 -2.73
C LEU A 144 17.30 31.71 -3.73
N PRO A 145 18.56 31.82 -3.29
CA PRO A 145 19.72 31.62 -4.17
C PRO A 145 19.66 30.26 -4.87
N GLU A 146 20.10 30.18 -6.12
CA GLU A 146 20.04 28.95 -6.93
C GLU A 146 20.75 27.75 -6.28
N HIS A 147 21.80 27.99 -5.49
CA HIS A 147 22.52 26.94 -4.77
C HIS A 147 21.86 26.55 -3.44
N ASN A 148 20.79 27.23 -3.02
CA ASN A 148 20.07 26.91 -1.79
C ASN A 148 19.43 25.52 -1.91
N ARG A 149 19.70 24.68 -0.91
CA ARG A 149 19.23 23.28 -0.92
C ARG A 149 17.71 23.16 -1.00
N LEU A 150 16.95 24.03 -0.33
CA LEU A 150 15.48 23.98 -0.34
C LEU A 150 14.93 24.29 -1.73
N ARG A 151 15.49 25.31 -2.39
CA ARG A 151 15.13 25.65 -3.78
C ARG A 151 15.44 24.52 -4.73
N ARG A 152 16.69 24.04 -4.76
CA ARG A 152 17.08 22.95 -5.67
C ARG A 152 16.23 21.70 -5.47
N HIS A 153 15.98 21.32 -4.21
CA HIS A 153 15.19 20.12 -3.92
C HIS A 153 13.72 20.31 -4.36
N HIS A 154 13.13 21.48 -4.14
CA HIS A 154 11.81 21.80 -4.68
C HIS A 154 11.79 21.69 -6.21
N GLU A 155 12.72 22.35 -6.89
CA GLU A 155 12.80 22.36 -8.37
C GLU A 155 13.02 20.96 -8.96
N GLN A 156 13.86 20.14 -8.34
CA GLN A 156 14.22 18.82 -8.84
C GLN A 156 13.17 17.75 -8.54
N ARG A 157 12.51 17.84 -7.39
CA ARG A 157 11.67 16.76 -6.87
C ARG A 157 10.18 17.09 -6.84
N TRP A 158 9.82 18.31 -6.46
CA TRP A 158 8.45 18.67 -6.10
C TRP A 158 7.78 19.63 -7.08
N ALA A 159 8.53 20.23 -8.01
CA ALA A 159 8.00 21.27 -8.89
C ALA A 159 6.85 20.79 -9.79
N ILE A 160 6.91 19.54 -10.28
CA ILE A 160 5.85 18.96 -11.11
C ILE A 160 4.58 18.77 -10.25
N ASP A 161 4.72 18.13 -9.09
CA ASP A 161 3.58 17.88 -8.19
C ASP A 161 2.97 19.19 -7.69
N CYS A 162 3.81 20.17 -7.36
CA CYS A 162 3.41 21.48 -6.84
C CYS A 162 3.10 22.51 -7.95
N ALA A 163 3.03 22.10 -9.21
CA ALA A 163 2.56 22.97 -10.29
C ALA A 163 1.10 23.38 -10.03
N ALA A 164 0.26 22.45 -9.59
CA ALA A 164 -1.09 22.74 -9.13
C ALA A 164 -1.08 23.43 -7.76
N ASP A 165 -1.89 24.49 -7.61
CA ASP A 165 -1.97 25.26 -6.36
C ASP A 165 -2.44 24.43 -5.18
N ALA A 166 -3.40 23.52 -5.38
CA ALA A 166 -3.88 22.64 -4.31
C ALA A 166 -2.74 21.78 -3.74
N ASN A 167 -1.87 21.24 -4.60
CA ASN A 167 -0.74 20.41 -4.19
C ASN A 167 0.36 21.26 -3.54
N PHE A 168 0.62 22.48 -4.05
CA PHE A 168 1.56 23.39 -3.40
C PHE A 168 1.08 23.77 -1.99
N ALA A 169 -0.21 24.06 -1.84
CA ALA A 169 -0.81 24.38 -0.55
C ALA A 169 -0.74 23.20 0.42
N ASP A 170 -1.07 21.99 -0.04
CA ASP A 170 -0.92 20.77 0.76
C ASP A 170 0.53 20.54 1.19
N MET A 171 1.48 20.73 0.28
CA MET A 171 2.90 20.49 0.58
C MET A 171 3.48 21.53 1.55
N TYR A 172 3.30 22.82 1.30
CA TYR A 172 4.07 23.88 1.98
C TYR A 172 3.26 24.78 2.91
N LEU A 173 1.94 24.73 2.84
CA LEU A 173 1.05 25.64 3.58
C LEU A 173 0.05 24.90 4.48
N HIS A 174 0.10 23.56 4.53
CA HIS A 174 -0.88 22.78 5.28
C HIS A 174 -0.72 23.01 6.79
N PRO A 175 -1.79 23.39 7.50
CA PRO A 175 -1.69 23.83 8.90
C PRO A 175 -1.54 22.68 9.90
N GLN A 176 -1.89 21.46 9.50
CA GLN A 176 -1.94 20.28 10.37
C GLN A 176 -1.34 19.07 9.66
N GLU A 177 -0.10 18.71 10.00
CA GLU A 177 0.57 17.53 9.45
C GLU A 177 1.37 16.85 10.57
N THR A 178 1.27 15.52 10.66
CA THR A 178 2.12 14.69 11.52
C THR A 178 2.96 13.77 10.64
N SER A 179 4.28 13.91 10.68
CA SER A 179 5.22 12.97 10.06
C SER A 179 5.84 12.02 11.11
N TYR A 180 6.32 10.88 10.62
CA TYR A 180 6.84 9.80 11.44
C TYR A 180 8.27 9.45 11.03
N ASN A 181 9.04 8.96 11.98
CA ASN A 181 10.15 8.05 11.69
C ASN A 181 9.67 6.62 12.01
N LEU A 182 10.45 5.60 11.67
CA LEU A 182 10.04 4.22 11.84
C LEU A 182 9.73 3.86 13.30
N GLU A 183 10.47 4.41 14.26
CA GLU A 183 10.20 4.21 15.69
C GLU A 183 8.81 4.73 16.08
N ARG A 184 8.52 6.00 15.77
CA ARG A 184 7.23 6.63 16.09
C ARG A 184 6.08 5.99 15.30
N LEU A 185 6.33 5.55 14.07
CA LEU A 185 5.37 4.80 13.26
C LEU A 185 4.94 3.51 13.97
N LEU A 186 5.91 2.72 14.43
CA LEU A 186 5.60 1.44 15.08
C LEU A 186 4.92 1.64 16.45
N ALA A 187 5.26 2.70 17.17
CA ALA A 187 4.54 3.09 18.39
C ALA A 187 3.09 3.51 18.09
N PHE A 188 2.88 4.27 17.01
CA PHE A 188 1.57 4.66 16.52
C PHE A 188 0.71 3.44 16.18
N VAL A 189 1.26 2.47 15.44
CA VAL A 189 0.59 1.19 15.13
C VAL A 189 0.21 0.43 16.39
N ALA A 190 1.14 0.27 17.33
CA ALA A 190 0.91 -0.45 18.58
C ALA A 190 -0.19 0.19 19.43
N SER A 191 -0.40 1.51 19.34
CA SER A 191 -1.43 2.23 20.10
C SER A 191 -2.88 1.77 19.79
N ALA A 192 -3.08 1.12 18.64
CA ALA A 192 -4.37 0.58 18.21
C ALA A 192 -4.47 -0.95 18.33
N ASN A 193 -3.50 -1.62 18.99
CA ASN A 193 -3.41 -3.08 19.10
C ASN A 193 -3.40 -3.80 17.73
N LEU A 194 -2.87 -3.13 16.71
CA LEU A 194 -2.67 -3.71 15.37
C LEU A 194 -1.27 -4.31 15.26
N GLN A 195 -1.14 -5.32 14.40
CA GLN A 195 0.14 -5.94 14.07
C GLN A 195 0.66 -5.39 12.74
N PHE A 196 1.97 -5.16 12.66
CA PHE A 196 2.61 -4.71 11.43
C PHE A 196 2.79 -5.90 10.49
N ALA A 197 2.04 -5.93 9.39
CA ALA A 197 2.07 -7.04 8.44
C ALA A 197 3.24 -6.93 7.46
N GLY A 198 3.68 -5.71 7.13
CA GLY A 198 4.80 -5.45 6.22
C GLY A 198 4.60 -4.18 5.39
N PHE A 199 5.67 -3.68 4.78
CA PHE A 199 5.59 -2.60 3.80
C PHE A 199 4.94 -3.06 2.48
N SER A 200 4.23 -2.18 1.79
CA SER A 200 3.65 -2.46 0.47
C SER A 200 4.73 -2.60 -0.61
N ASN A 201 5.86 -1.95 -0.40
CA ASN A 201 7.01 -1.85 -1.30
C ASN A 201 8.29 -2.46 -0.65
N PRO A 202 8.30 -3.76 -0.31
CA PRO A 202 9.38 -4.37 0.46
C PRO A 202 10.78 -4.20 -0.15
N GLN A 203 10.88 -4.06 -1.47
CA GLN A 203 12.13 -3.79 -2.21
C GLN A 203 12.77 -2.44 -1.84
N VAL A 204 11.97 -1.43 -1.45
CA VAL A 204 12.50 -0.16 -0.95
C VAL A 204 13.21 -0.38 0.37
N TRP A 205 12.77 -1.35 1.16
CA TRP A 205 13.23 -1.64 2.51
C TRP A 205 14.34 -2.72 2.57
N ASP A 206 14.85 -3.19 1.43
CA ASP A 206 15.99 -4.11 1.35
C ASP A 206 17.31 -3.32 1.42
N PRO A 207 18.18 -3.57 2.43
CA PRO A 207 19.50 -2.95 2.51
C PRO A 207 20.38 -3.16 1.28
N ALA A 208 20.15 -4.22 0.49
CA ALA A 208 20.90 -4.51 -0.74
C ALA A 208 20.71 -3.43 -1.82
N ARG A 209 19.68 -2.59 -1.71
CA ARG A 209 19.47 -1.44 -2.58
C ARG A 209 20.51 -0.34 -2.35
N LEU A 210 21.06 -0.23 -1.14
CA LEU A 210 21.94 0.87 -0.72
C LEU A 210 23.36 0.40 -0.39
N LEU A 211 23.50 -0.85 0.03
CA LEU A 211 24.75 -1.41 0.55
C LEU A 211 25.19 -2.62 -0.27
N GLN A 212 26.51 -2.84 -0.30
CA GLN A 212 27.15 -3.97 -0.95
C GLN A 212 28.33 -4.49 -0.12
N GLY A 213 28.80 -5.70 -0.43
CA GLY A 213 29.94 -6.33 0.25
C GLY A 213 29.74 -6.49 1.76
N GLU A 214 30.79 -6.26 2.54
CA GLU A 214 30.79 -6.45 4.00
C GLU A 214 29.71 -5.62 4.72
N LEU A 215 29.40 -4.40 4.24
CA LEU A 215 28.35 -3.57 4.83
C LEU A 215 26.96 -4.22 4.67
N LEU A 216 26.70 -4.82 3.50
CA LEU A 216 25.45 -5.55 3.26
C LEU A 216 25.37 -6.82 4.11
N GLU A 217 26.47 -7.56 4.26
CA GLU A 217 26.52 -8.74 5.13
C GLU A 217 26.20 -8.38 6.58
N ARG A 218 26.79 -7.29 7.08
CA ARG A 218 26.50 -6.76 8.42
C ARG A 218 25.05 -6.28 8.54
N ALA A 219 24.51 -5.61 7.53
CA ALA A 219 23.11 -5.18 7.52
C ALA A 219 22.16 -6.37 7.58
N ARG A 220 22.38 -7.42 6.77
CA ARG A 220 21.55 -8.63 6.74
C ARG A 220 21.61 -9.45 8.03
N ALA A 221 22.69 -9.31 8.81
CA ALA A 221 22.81 -9.94 10.12
C ALA A 221 21.97 -9.24 11.21
N LEU A 222 21.47 -8.02 10.98
CA LEU A 222 20.60 -7.32 11.92
C LEU A 222 19.20 -7.95 11.95
N PRO A 223 18.47 -7.89 13.09
CA PRO A 223 17.05 -8.18 13.13
C PRO A 223 16.26 -7.34 12.11
N GLN A 224 15.20 -7.90 11.53
CA GLN A 224 14.45 -7.28 10.42
C GLN A 224 14.06 -5.81 10.69
N ARG A 225 13.58 -5.49 11.90
CA ARG A 225 13.23 -4.10 12.28
C ARG A 225 14.42 -3.15 12.24
N GLN A 226 15.61 -3.62 12.63
CA GLN A 226 16.83 -2.82 12.58
C GLN A 226 17.36 -2.67 11.15
N GLN A 227 17.10 -3.66 10.27
CA GLN A 227 17.37 -3.50 8.84
C GLN A 227 16.53 -2.37 8.25
N TRP A 228 15.23 -2.31 8.59
CA TRP A 228 14.36 -1.22 8.13
C TRP A 228 14.78 0.14 8.68
N GLN A 229 15.16 0.22 9.96
CA GLN A 229 15.67 1.46 10.54
C GLN A 229 16.96 1.91 9.83
N LEU A 230 17.86 0.97 9.55
CA LEU A 230 19.09 1.26 8.81
C LEU A 230 18.79 1.80 7.40
N VAL A 231 17.79 1.24 6.71
CA VAL A 231 17.37 1.76 5.40
C VAL A 231 16.78 3.17 5.51
N GLU A 232 15.92 3.43 6.49
CA GLU A 232 15.40 4.79 6.75
C GLU A 232 16.54 5.79 7.00
N ASP A 233 17.53 5.41 7.81
CA ASP A 233 18.65 6.30 8.16
C ASP A 233 19.58 6.56 6.96
N LEU A 234 19.71 5.60 6.05
CA LEU A 234 20.58 5.68 4.86
C LEU A 234 19.88 6.27 3.64
N ASP A 235 18.55 6.29 3.61
CA ASP A 235 17.75 6.79 2.51
C ASP A 235 16.85 7.96 2.94
N PRO A 236 17.41 9.19 2.94
CA PRO A 236 16.63 10.38 3.26
C PRO A 236 15.64 10.74 2.16
N ASP A 237 15.53 9.98 1.06
CA ASP A 237 14.52 10.23 0.03
C ASP A 237 13.20 9.53 0.32
N ILE A 238 13.09 8.70 1.36
CA ILE A 238 11.80 8.11 1.76
C ILE A 238 10.90 9.20 2.35
N SER A 239 9.95 9.69 1.56
CA SER A 239 9.03 10.78 1.95
C SER A 239 7.74 10.31 2.61
N HIS A 240 7.49 9.00 2.57
CA HIS A 240 6.29 8.37 3.13
C HIS A 240 6.55 6.89 3.43
N PHE A 241 5.75 6.36 4.35
CA PHE A 241 5.59 4.93 4.56
C PHE A 241 4.30 4.47 3.91
N GLU A 242 4.36 3.31 3.28
CA GLU A 242 3.18 2.60 2.79
C GLU A 242 3.26 1.15 3.24
N PHE A 243 2.25 0.68 3.98
CA PHE A 243 2.33 -0.58 4.71
C PHE A 243 0.96 -1.15 5.05
N PHE A 244 0.96 -2.45 5.36
CA PHE A 244 -0.20 -3.19 5.80
C PHE A 244 -0.12 -3.48 7.29
N LEU A 245 -1.29 -3.42 7.93
CA LEU A 245 -1.55 -3.81 9.30
C LEU A 245 -2.61 -4.90 9.32
N SER A 246 -2.64 -5.69 10.40
CA SER A 246 -3.68 -6.68 10.63
C SER A 246 -4.24 -6.61 12.04
N GLN A 247 -5.49 -7.04 12.18
CA GLN A 247 -6.07 -7.33 13.49
C GLN A 247 -5.74 -8.76 13.88
N GLY A 248 -4.84 -8.91 14.85
CA GLY A 248 -4.27 -10.20 15.25
C GLY A 248 -3.04 -10.61 14.44
N GLU A 249 -2.40 -11.69 14.87
CA GLU A 249 -1.23 -12.25 14.17
C GLU A 249 -1.64 -12.87 12.83
N LEU A 250 -0.85 -12.59 11.80
CA LEU A 250 -0.96 -13.29 10.52
C LEU A 250 -0.03 -14.50 10.53
N SER A 251 -0.59 -15.69 10.37
CA SER A 251 0.19 -16.91 10.18
C SER A 251 0.87 -16.87 8.80
N ARG A 252 2.20 -16.74 8.77
CA ARG A 252 2.97 -16.90 7.53
C ARG A 252 3.35 -18.36 7.37
N GLN A 253 2.76 -19.04 6.39
CA GLN A 253 3.14 -20.41 6.07
C GLN A 253 4.41 -20.42 5.20
N SER A 254 5.41 -21.17 5.64
CA SER A 254 6.55 -21.52 4.79
C SER A 254 6.18 -22.69 3.91
N TRP A 255 6.34 -22.53 2.60
CA TRP A 255 6.16 -23.61 1.61
C TRP A 255 7.47 -24.33 1.29
N SER A 256 8.38 -24.37 2.26
CA SER A 256 9.70 -25.01 2.12
C SER A 256 9.63 -26.53 2.15
N ASN A 257 8.58 -27.12 2.73
CA ASN A 257 8.34 -28.56 2.71
C ASN A 257 7.49 -28.96 1.50
N ASP A 258 7.95 -29.95 0.71
CA ASP A 258 7.22 -30.43 -0.48
C ASP A 258 5.85 -31.00 -0.13
N GLY A 259 5.72 -31.71 0.99
CA GLY A 259 4.45 -32.31 1.42
C GLY A 259 3.39 -31.25 1.76
N ASP A 260 3.79 -30.19 2.46
CA ASP A 260 2.88 -29.08 2.78
C ASP A 260 2.49 -28.30 1.51
N LEU A 261 3.46 -28.04 0.63
CA LEU A 261 3.22 -27.39 -0.66
C LEU A 261 2.25 -28.20 -1.54
N LEU A 262 2.46 -29.50 -1.63
CA LEU A 262 1.64 -30.41 -2.44
C LEU A 262 0.22 -30.60 -1.87
N ALA A 263 0.07 -30.50 -0.55
CA ALA A 263 -1.22 -30.51 0.13
C ALA A 263 -1.96 -29.16 0.07
N ALA A 264 -1.25 -28.07 -0.25
CA ALA A 264 -1.84 -26.74 -0.38
C ALA A 264 -2.80 -26.69 -1.56
N SER A 265 -3.82 -25.85 -1.43
CA SER A 265 -4.58 -25.37 -2.57
C SER A 265 -3.93 -24.10 -3.12
N GLY A 266 -4.22 -23.79 -4.38
CA GLY A 266 -3.64 -22.64 -5.05
C GLY A 266 -4.67 -21.83 -5.80
N GLN A 267 -4.37 -20.55 -6.00
CA GLN A 267 -5.07 -19.70 -6.96
C GLN A 267 -4.04 -18.91 -7.75
N ARG A 268 -4.32 -18.70 -9.03
CA ARG A 268 -3.54 -17.74 -9.83
C ARG A 268 -3.71 -16.34 -9.24
N ASN A 269 -2.61 -15.60 -9.15
CA ASN A 269 -2.67 -14.18 -8.84
C ASN A 269 -3.50 -13.46 -9.90
N ARG A 270 -4.55 -12.77 -9.47
CA ARG A 270 -5.48 -12.08 -10.37
C ARG A 270 -4.94 -10.75 -10.87
N CYS A 271 -3.88 -10.23 -10.26
CA CYS A 271 -3.20 -9.00 -10.65
C CYS A 271 -2.19 -9.21 -11.79
N LEU A 272 -2.41 -10.21 -12.65
CA LEU A 272 -1.58 -10.51 -13.81
C LEU A 272 -2.31 -10.10 -15.09
N TRP A 273 -1.60 -9.47 -16.02
CA TRP A 273 -2.17 -9.03 -17.30
C TRP A 273 -1.70 -9.93 -18.45
N GLY A 274 -2.57 -10.13 -19.44
CA GLY A 274 -2.28 -11.00 -20.59
C GLY A 274 -2.70 -12.47 -20.41
N TRP A 275 -3.34 -12.81 -19.29
CA TRP A 275 -3.89 -14.16 -19.09
C TRP A 275 -5.13 -14.41 -19.99
N PRO A 276 -5.27 -15.61 -20.60
CA PRO A 276 -4.35 -16.74 -20.59
C PRO A 276 -3.23 -16.63 -21.64
N GLY A 277 -1.98 -16.89 -21.24
CA GLY A 277 -0.81 -16.83 -22.11
C GLY A 277 0.49 -17.08 -21.36
N THR A 278 1.60 -17.26 -22.08
CA THR A 278 2.94 -17.38 -21.48
C THR A 278 3.64 -16.05 -21.31
N ALA A 279 3.31 -15.04 -22.12
CA ALA A 279 3.84 -13.69 -21.98
C ALA A 279 2.82 -12.85 -21.21
N LEU A 280 3.13 -12.54 -19.95
CA LEU A 280 2.28 -11.79 -19.04
C LEU A 280 2.95 -10.48 -18.64
N LEU A 281 2.18 -9.61 -17.98
CA LEU A 281 2.73 -8.59 -17.10
C LEU A 281 2.43 -8.96 -15.66
N ASP A 282 3.41 -8.79 -14.78
CA ASP A 282 3.25 -9.00 -13.33
C ASP A 282 2.47 -7.85 -12.67
N SER A 283 2.39 -7.88 -11.33
CA SER A 283 1.68 -6.85 -10.56
C SER A 283 2.29 -5.46 -10.68
N ASP A 284 3.56 -5.35 -11.07
CA ASP A 284 4.28 -4.09 -11.29
C ASP A 284 4.29 -3.70 -12.78
N MET A 285 3.48 -4.37 -13.61
CA MET A 285 3.42 -4.20 -15.06
C MET A 285 4.74 -4.53 -15.78
N ALA A 286 5.64 -5.27 -15.14
CA ALA A 286 6.88 -5.72 -15.75
C ALA A 286 6.65 -7.00 -16.58
N PRO A 287 7.39 -7.20 -17.69
CA PRO A 287 7.29 -8.42 -18.48
C PRO A 287 7.62 -9.67 -17.65
N LEU A 288 6.74 -10.66 -17.72
CA LEU A 288 6.88 -11.94 -17.04
C LEU A 288 6.59 -13.10 -18.00
N ASP A 289 7.58 -13.98 -18.18
CA ASP A 289 7.46 -15.16 -19.01
C ASP A 289 7.18 -16.42 -18.16
N LEU A 290 6.06 -17.09 -18.45
CA LEU A 290 5.73 -18.40 -17.90
C LEU A 290 6.28 -19.51 -18.78
N SER A 291 6.79 -20.55 -18.11
CA SER A 291 7.08 -21.82 -18.77
C SER A 291 5.78 -22.51 -19.22
N ALA A 292 5.89 -23.42 -20.20
CA ALA A 292 4.75 -24.24 -20.62
C ALA A 292 4.17 -25.06 -19.44
N ASP A 293 5.03 -25.54 -18.55
CA ASP A 293 4.63 -26.21 -17.31
C ASP A 293 3.91 -25.23 -16.35
N GLY A 294 4.41 -24.01 -16.21
CA GLY A 294 3.75 -22.99 -15.39
C GLY A 294 2.33 -22.71 -15.87
N LEU A 295 2.16 -22.52 -17.18
CA LEU A 295 0.85 -22.32 -17.80
C LEU A 295 -0.08 -23.53 -17.58
N ALA A 296 0.41 -24.75 -17.82
CA ALA A 296 -0.39 -25.96 -17.64
C ALA A 296 -0.87 -26.16 -16.19
N LEU A 297 -0.01 -25.90 -15.21
CA LEU A 297 -0.36 -25.99 -13.79
C LEU A 297 -1.46 -24.97 -13.43
N LEU A 298 -1.35 -23.72 -13.88
CA LEU A 298 -2.34 -22.67 -13.61
C LEU A 298 -3.67 -22.94 -14.31
N GLN A 299 -3.66 -23.47 -15.54
CA GLN A 299 -4.88 -23.88 -16.24
C GLN A 299 -5.57 -25.05 -15.54
N ALA A 300 -4.80 -26.04 -15.07
CA ALA A 300 -5.35 -27.14 -14.27
C ALA A 300 -5.96 -26.65 -12.96
N LEU A 301 -5.33 -25.66 -12.29
CA LEU A 301 -5.87 -25.01 -11.10
C LEU A 301 -7.20 -24.30 -11.36
N GLU A 302 -7.30 -23.50 -12.42
CA GLU A 302 -8.55 -22.77 -12.75
C GLU A 302 -9.69 -23.70 -13.18
N ALA A 303 -9.38 -24.86 -13.77
CA ALA A 303 -10.36 -25.86 -14.16
C ALA A 303 -10.82 -26.76 -13.00
N ALA A 304 -10.01 -26.88 -11.93
CA ALA A 304 -10.32 -27.71 -10.78
C ALA A 304 -11.29 -27.00 -9.80
N PRO A 305 -12.07 -27.76 -9.01
CA PRO A 305 -12.86 -27.19 -7.92
C PRO A 305 -12.00 -26.35 -6.96
N ALA A 306 -12.55 -25.25 -6.44
CA ALA A 306 -11.87 -24.42 -5.46
C ALA A 306 -11.43 -25.24 -4.23
N GLY A 307 -10.20 -25.03 -3.76
CA GLY A 307 -9.61 -25.79 -2.65
C GLY A 307 -8.95 -27.12 -3.05
N THR A 308 -8.94 -27.49 -4.34
CA THR A 308 -8.21 -28.69 -4.81
C THR A 308 -6.72 -28.56 -4.50
N ALA A 309 -6.15 -29.58 -3.86
CA ALA A 309 -4.73 -29.63 -3.54
C ALA A 309 -3.87 -29.76 -4.81
N LEU A 310 -2.66 -29.17 -4.80
CA LEU A 310 -1.76 -29.22 -5.96
C LEU A 310 -1.45 -30.65 -6.42
N ALA A 311 -1.27 -31.59 -5.48
CA ALA A 311 -1.02 -33.00 -5.81
C ALA A 311 -2.23 -33.72 -6.45
N ALA A 312 -3.44 -33.18 -6.32
CA ALA A 312 -4.66 -33.76 -6.86
C ALA A 312 -5.02 -33.22 -8.26
N LEU A 313 -4.23 -32.28 -8.80
CA LEU A 313 -4.47 -31.72 -10.13
C LEU A 313 -4.24 -32.78 -11.22
N PRO A 314 -5.09 -32.85 -12.26
CA PRO A 314 -5.03 -33.86 -13.31
C PRO A 314 -3.93 -33.57 -14.35
N LEU A 315 -2.70 -33.36 -13.89
CA LEU A 315 -1.52 -33.03 -14.72
C LEU A 315 -0.79 -34.28 -15.25
N GLY A 316 -0.96 -35.43 -14.59
CA GLY A 316 -0.18 -36.65 -14.89
C GLY A 316 1.31 -36.51 -14.60
N TRP A 317 1.69 -35.59 -13.71
CA TRP A 317 3.08 -35.31 -13.34
C TRP A 317 3.45 -35.98 -12.03
N GLU A 318 4.72 -36.35 -11.89
CA GLU A 318 5.29 -36.76 -10.61
C GLU A 318 5.21 -35.62 -9.57
N PRO A 319 4.95 -35.90 -8.28
CA PRO A 319 4.81 -34.88 -7.25
C PRO A 319 6.00 -33.91 -7.15
N ALA A 320 7.22 -34.41 -7.34
CA ALA A 320 8.43 -33.58 -7.34
C ALA A 320 8.42 -32.50 -8.44
N ARG A 321 7.86 -32.82 -9.62
CA ARG A 321 7.72 -31.85 -10.72
C ARG A 321 6.68 -30.78 -10.37
N ILE A 322 5.53 -31.18 -9.81
CA ILE A 322 4.50 -30.24 -9.36
C ILE A 322 5.08 -29.26 -8.33
N ALA A 323 5.78 -29.77 -7.32
CA ALA A 323 6.41 -28.95 -6.29
C ALA A 323 7.45 -27.97 -6.86
N ALA A 324 8.31 -28.43 -7.79
CA ALA A 324 9.31 -27.58 -8.44
C ALA A 324 8.66 -26.43 -9.23
N VAL A 325 7.65 -26.73 -10.05
CA VAL A 325 6.94 -25.72 -10.85
C VAL A 325 6.17 -24.76 -9.93
N ALA A 326 5.48 -25.27 -8.91
CA ALA A 326 4.74 -24.45 -7.96
C ALA A 326 5.64 -23.47 -7.19
N ARG A 327 6.86 -23.87 -6.81
CA ARG A 327 7.83 -22.96 -6.18
C ARG A 327 8.27 -21.84 -7.10
N ILE A 328 8.52 -22.13 -8.38
CA ILE A 328 8.88 -21.10 -9.36
C ILE A 328 7.74 -20.09 -9.49
N LEU A 329 6.51 -20.57 -9.69
CA LEU A 329 5.33 -19.72 -9.80
C LEU A 329 5.06 -18.91 -8.52
N GLN A 330 5.27 -19.51 -7.35
CA GLN A 330 5.10 -18.84 -6.06
C GLN A 330 6.18 -17.75 -5.84
N GLY A 331 7.43 -18.03 -6.20
CA GLY A 331 8.52 -17.07 -6.14
C GLY A 331 8.34 -15.89 -7.11
N GLN A 332 7.69 -16.14 -8.25
CA GLN A 332 7.28 -15.13 -9.22
C GLN A 332 5.97 -14.41 -8.84
N GLN A 333 5.37 -14.73 -7.68
CA GLN A 333 4.07 -14.21 -7.23
C GLN A 333 2.91 -14.45 -8.21
N VAL A 334 3.03 -15.47 -9.06
CA VAL A 334 2.00 -15.90 -10.01
C VAL A 334 1.02 -16.87 -9.37
N LEU A 335 1.51 -17.70 -8.45
CA LEU A 335 0.71 -18.66 -7.68
C LEU A 335 0.60 -18.22 -6.22
N LEU A 336 -0.62 -18.00 -5.76
CA LEU A 336 -0.93 -17.74 -4.36
C LEU A 336 -1.41 -19.05 -3.71
N LEU A 337 -0.73 -19.46 -2.65
CA LEU A 337 -0.99 -20.73 -1.97
C LEU A 337 -1.81 -20.51 -0.69
N GLN A 338 -2.70 -21.45 -0.41
CA GLN A 338 -3.51 -21.48 0.80
C GLN A 338 -3.45 -22.87 1.43
N PRO A 339 -3.35 -22.96 2.78
CA PRO A 339 -3.46 -24.24 3.47
C PRO A 339 -4.83 -24.87 3.17
N CYS A 340 -4.84 -26.18 2.89
CA CYS A 340 -6.12 -26.88 2.73
C CYS A 340 -6.82 -26.97 4.11
N PRO A 341 -8.12 -26.65 4.21
CA PRO A 341 -8.83 -26.55 5.50
C PRO A 341 -8.79 -27.83 6.35
N ASP A 342 -8.56 -29.00 5.76
CA ASP A 342 -8.54 -30.28 6.47
C ASP A 342 -7.27 -30.57 7.30
N LYS A 343 -6.32 -29.63 7.40
CA LYS A 343 -5.10 -29.75 8.22
C LYS A 343 -4.83 -28.57 9.16
N ALA A 344 -5.80 -27.69 9.40
CA ALA A 344 -5.69 -26.70 10.47
C ALA A 344 -6.14 -27.33 11.80
N ALA A 345 -5.25 -28.11 12.43
CA ALA A 345 -5.42 -28.63 13.78
C ALA A 345 -4.26 -28.20 14.67
#